data_AF-A0A843LR14-F1
#
_entry.id   AF-A0A843LR14-F1
#
_cell.length_a   1.000
_cell.length_b   1.000
_cell.length_c   1.000
_cell.angle_alpha   90.00
_cell.angle_beta   90.00
_cell.angle_gamma   90.00
#
_symmetry.space_group_name_H-M   'P 1'
#
loop_
_entity.id
_entity.type
_entity.pdbx_description
1 polymer ?
#
loop_
_entity_poly.entity_id
_entity_poly.type
_entity_poly.pdbx_seq_one_letter_code
_entity_poly.pdbx_strand_id
1 'polypeptide(L)' 'MAGQIDLVVVTLEDPDYVIQGWDDEIIALKEYHPINSRETYLVVVYKNEENGFVITSFMTTKPDKIIKRGIIWKKLPEK' A
#
# COMPACT_ATOMS: atom_id res chain seq x y z
N MET A 1 14.17 -4.34 -14.23
CA MET A 1 13.14 -3.52 -13.56
C MET A 1 11.73 -4.11 -13.78
N ALA A 2 11.55 -5.44 -13.65
CA ALA A 2 10.27 -6.09 -13.97
C ALA A 2 9.54 -6.64 -12.72
N GLY A 3 10.25 -6.91 -11.63
CA GLY A 3 9.66 -7.53 -10.43
C GLY A 3 8.86 -6.59 -9.52
N GLN A 4 8.95 -5.26 -9.69
CA GLN A 4 8.24 -4.32 -8.80
C GLN A 4 6.80 -4.03 -9.24
N ILE A 5 6.46 -4.23 -10.51
CA ILE A 5 5.09 -4.00 -11.02
C ILE A 5 4.13 -5.05 -10.45
N ASP A 6 4.56 -6.31 -10.39
CA ASP A 6 3.77 -7.42 -9.85
C ASP A 6 3.36 -7.17 -8.39
N LEU A 7 4.31 -6.72 -7.56
CA LEU A 7 4.05 -6.38 -6.16
C LEU A 7 3.05 -5.23 -6.00
N VAL A 8 3.09 -4.25 -6.90
CA VAL A 8 2.14 -3.13 -6.90
C VAL A 8 0.73 -3.62 -7.20
N VAL A 9 0.57 -4.47 -8.23
CA VAL A 9 -0.74 -5.06 -8.59
C VAL A 9 -1.28 -5.89 -7.43
N VAL A 10 -0.47 -6.78 -6.86
CA VAL A 10 -0.86 -7.60 -5.69
C VAL A 10 -1.24 -6.74 -4.47
N THR A 11 -0.60 -5.58 -4.30
CA THR A 11 -0.93 -4.64 -3.22
C THR A 11 -2.23 -3.87 -3.49
N LEU A 12 -2.58 -3.62 -4.75
CA LEU A 12 -3.85 -3.00 -5.12
C LEU A 12 -5.01 -3.98 -5.03
N GLU A 13 -4.81 -5.25 -5.41
CA GLU A 13 -5.83 -6.29 -5.32
C GLU A 13 -6.09 -6.72 -3.87
N ASP A 14 -5.05 -6.81 -3.05
CA ASP A 14 -5.14 -7.28 -1.67
C ASP A 14 -4.30 -6.42 -0.70
N PRO A 15 -4.70 -5.15 -0.46
CA PRO A 15 -4.03 -4.30 0.52
C PRO A 15 -4.34 -4.74 1.96
N ASP A 16 -3.41 -4.54 2.89
CA ASP A 16 -3.67 -4.68 4.32
C ASP A 16 -4.33 -3.43 4.90
N TYR A 17 -3.96 -2.27 4.38
CA TYR A 17 -4.47 -0.97 4.80
C TYR A 17 -4.72 -0.08 3.58
N VAL A 18 -5.80 0.68 3.64
CA VAL A 18 -6.11 1.74 2.70
C VAL A 18 -6.24 3.02 3.50
N ILE A 19 -5.43 4.01 3.14
CA ILE A 19 -5.20 5.24 3.88
C ILE A 19 -5.59 6.41 2.98
N GLN A 20 -6.20 7.44 3.57
CA GLN A 20 -6.54 8.65 2.84
C GLN A 20 -5.28 9.46 2.56
N GLY A 21 -5.10 9.84 1.30
CA GLY A 21 -4.11 10.83 0.89
C GLY A 21 -4.51 12.24 1.31
N TRP A 22 -3.95 13.25 0.64
CA TRP A 22 -4.19 14.64 1.01
C TRP A 22 -5.51 15.20 0.51
N ASP A 23 -5.99 14.70 -0.63
CA ASP A 23 -7.18 15.20 -1.32
C ASP A 23 -7.98 14.01 -1.86
N ASP A 24 -7.86 13.72 -3.16
CA ASP A 24 -8.51 12.56 -3.82
C ASP A 24 -7.59 11.33 -3.98
N GLU A 25 -6.38 11.39 -3.40
CA GLU A 25 -5.41 10.30 -3.48
C GLU A 25 -5.72 9.23 -2.44
N ILE A 26 -5.54 7.97 -2.83
CA ILE A 26 -5.68 6.80 -1.98
C ILE A 26 -4.33 6.13 -1.85
N ILE A 27 -4.01 5.66 -0.65
CA ILE A 27 -2.76 4.98 -0.36
C ILE A 27 -3.07 3.56 0.06
N ALA A 28 -2.78 2.59 -0.80
CA ALA A 28 -2.75 1.18 -0.44
C ALA A 28 -1.42 0.84 0.22
N LEU A 29 -1.49 0.09 1.32
CA LEU A 29 -0.34 -0.33 2.09
C LEU A 29 -0.46 -1.82 2.39
N LYS A 30 0.58 -2.56 2.03
CA LYS A 30 0.66 -4.00 2.24
C LYS A 30 1.92 -4.35 3.00
N GLU A 31 1.77 -5.20 4.00
CA GLU A 31 2.90 -5.70 4.78
C GLU A 31 3.53 -6.87 4.04
N TYR A 32 4.85 -6.81 3.89
CA TYR A 32 5.65 -7.90 3.35
C TYR A 32 6.65 -8.35 4.42
N HIS A 33 6.51 -9.62 4.83
CA HIS A 33 7.47 -10.31 5.69
C HIS A 33 8.33 -11.27 4.85
N PRO A 34 9.45 -10.80 4.28
CA PRO A 34 10.44 -11.71 3.71
C PRO A 34 11.06 -12.58 4.81
N ILE A 35 11.17 -13.88 4.55
CA ILE A 35 11.61 -14.96 5.46
C ILE A 35 12.91 -14.64 6.24
N ASN A 36 13.78 -13.76 5.70
CA ASN A 36 15.07 -13.39 6.27
C ASN A 36 15.29 -11.86 6.42
N SER A 37 14.26 -11.02 6.37
CA SER A 37 14.46 -9.56 6.38
C SER A 37 13.42 -8.81 7.21
N ARG A 38 13.78 -7.57 7.57
CA ARG A 38 12.92 -6.66 8.33
C ARG A 38 11.55 -6.51 7.66
N GLU A 39 10.54 -6.33 8.52
CA GLU A 39 9.18 -5.96 8.13
C GLU A 39 9.24 -4.79 7.14
N THR A 40 8.85 -5.07 5.90
CA THR A 40 8.91 -4.10 4.81
C THR A 40 7.49 -3.91 4.31
N TYR A 41 7.07 -2.67 4.19
CA TYR A 41 5.75 -2.32 3.75
C TYR A 41 5.85 -1.75 2.34
N LEU A 42 5.03 -2.24 1.43
CA LEU A 42 4.85 -1.61 0.14
C LEU A 42 3.75 -0.57 0.26
N VAL A 43 4.07 0.65 -0.14
CA VAL A 43 3.14 1.77 -0.20
C VAL A 43 2.88 2.06 -1.66
N VAL A 44 1.61 2.05 -2.06
CA VAL A 44 1.15 2.35 -3.41
C VAL A 44 0.17 3.51 -3.32
N VAL A 45 0.52 4.65 -3.90
CA VAL A 45 -0.33 5.83 -3.98
C VAL A 45 -0.99 5.84 -5.35
N TYR A 46 -2.32 5.83 -5.36
CA TYR A 46 -3.12 5.80 -6.57
C TYR A 46 -4.33 6.73 -6.46
N LYS A 47 -4.90 7.08 -7.61
CA LYS A 47 -6.16 7.84 -7.73
C LYS A 47 -7.21 6.98 -8.40
N ASN A 48 -8.45 7.17 -7.96
CA ASN A 48 -9.60 6.48 -8.53
C ASN A 48 -10.15 7.25 -9.75
N GLU A 49 -9.34 7.35 -10.80
CA GLU A 49 -9.80 7.81 -12.12
C GLU A 49 -10.38 6.65 -12.94
N GLU A 50 -11.03 6.90 -14.09
CA GLU A 50 -11.71 5.90 -14.93
C GLU A 50 -10.88 4.62 -15.21
N ASN A 51 -9.55 4.72 -15.25
CA ASN A 51 -8.64 3.58 -15.46
C ASN A 51 -7.75 3.23 -14.26
N GLY A 52 -7.87 3.94 -13.13
CA GLY A 52 -6.98 3.81 -11.97
C GLY A 52 -5.55 4.30 -12.27
N PHE A 53 -5.15 5.40 -11.66
CA PHE A 53 -3.83 5.99 -11.91
C PHE A 53 -2.90 5.78 -10.72
N VAL A 54 -1.84 4.98 -10.90
CA VAL A 54 -0.79 4.82 -9.87
C VAL A 54 0.19 5.99 -10.00
N ILE A 55 0.26 6.82 -8.96
CA ILE A 55 1.14 7.99 -8.91
C ILE A 55 2.56 7.53 -8.57
N THR A 56 2.70 6.74 -7.51
CA THR A 56 4.00 6.29 -7.02
C THR A 56 3.86 5.05 -6.14
N SER A 57 4.91 4.23 -6.14
CA SER A 57 5.02 3.07 -5.27
C SER A 57 6.41 2.98 -4.68
N PHE A 58 6.52 2.76 -3.37
CA PHE A 58 7.81 2.63 -2.69
C PHE A 58 7.72 1.70 -1.49
N MET A 59 8.85 1.13 -1.10
CA MET A 59 8.97 0.29 0.09
C MET A 59 9.46 1.11 1.28
N THR A 60 8.90 0.86 2.46
CA THR A 60 9.32 1.48 3.72
C THR A 60 9.32 0.44 4.84
N THR A 61 10.25 0.53 5.78
CA THR A 61 10.25 -0.31 6.99
C THR A 61 9.51 0.35 8.16
N LYS A 62 9.01 1.59 7.97
CA LYS A 62 8.35 2.39 9.02
C LYS A 62 7.08 3.05 8.47
N PRO A 63 5.97 2.31 8.32
CA PRO A 63 4.71 2.82 7.78
C PRO A 63 3.93 3.64 8.81
N ASP A 64 4.36 3.65 10.07
CA ASP A 64 3.66 4.26 11.22
C ASP A 64 3.21 5.72 10.96
N LYS A 65 4.06 6.50 10.27
CA LYS A 65 3.73 7.89 9.90
C LYS A 65 2.61 7.99 8.86
N ILE A 66 2.49 7.00 7.99
CA ILE A 66 1.50 6.94 6.91
C ILE A 66 0.17 6.46 7.52
N ILE A 67 0.20 5.40 8.33
CA ILE A 67 -0.97 4.86 9.04
C ILE A 67 -1.61 5.93 9.94
N LYS A 68 -0.81 6.76 10.60
CA LYS A 68 -1.28 7.87 11.44
C LYS A 68 -2.03 8.97 10.68
N ARG A 69 -1.98 9.03 9.35
CA ARG A 69 -2.71 10.04 8.56
C ARG A 69 -4.22 9.83 8.54
N GLY A 70 -4.68 8.59 8.72
CA GLY A 70 -6.11 8.26 8.66
C GLY A 70 -6.34 7.03 7.80
N ILE A 71 -6.63 5.91 8.45
CA ILE A 71 -6.97 4.66 7.78
C ILE A 71 -8.44 4.74 7.37
N ILE A 72 -8.71 4.63 6.07
CA ILE A 72 -10.08 4.53 5.53
C ILE A 72 -10.57 3.10 5.71
N TRP A 73 -9.71 2.13 5.41
CA TRP A 73 -10.06 0.72 5.48
C TRP A 73 -8.85 -0.11 5.90
N LYS A 74 -9.11 -1.17 6.66
CA LYS A 74 -8.10 -2.13 7.11
C LYS A 74 -8.63 -3.53 6.88
N LYS A 75 -7.77 -4.39 6.34
CA LYS A 75 -8.02 -5.83 6.23
C LYS A 75 -8.11 -6.41 7.64
N LEU A 76 -9.26 -7.01 7.95
CA LEU A 76 -9.45 -7.75 9.20
C LEU A 76 -8.66 -9.07 9.08
N PRO A 77 -7.89 -9.46 10.11
CA PRO A 77 -7.25 -10.77 10.11
C PRO A 77 -8.36 -11.84 10.08
N GLU A 78 -8.36 -12.68 9.04
CA GLU A 78 -9.18 -13.88 9.05
C GLU A 78 -8.72 -14.76 10.22
N LYS A 79 -9.70 -15.19 11.01
CA LYS A 79 -9.55 -15.73 12.36
C LYS A 79 -9.32 -17.23 12.35
#